data_AF-A0A3N9P6L9-F1
#
_entry.id   AF-A0A3N9P6L9-F1
#
_cell.length_a   1.000
_cell.length_b   1.000
_cell.length_c   1.000
_cell.angle_alpha   90.00
_cell.angle_beta   90.00
_cell.angle_gamma   90.00
#
_symmetry.space_group_name_H-M   'P 1'
#
loop_
_entity.id
_entity.type
_entity.pdbx_description
1 polymer ?
#
loop_
_entity_poly.entity_id
_entity_poly.type
_entity_poly.pdbx_seq_one_letter_code
_entity_poly.pdbx_strand_id
1 'polypeptide(L)'
;MAVHPLAGKKAPDNILINVPRLISAYYLKHPDVKNSSQQVSFGTSGHRGTSLDSSFNEDHILAISQAICEYRQSNRIHGPLFLGMDTHALSEPARITALEV
;
A
#
# COMPACT_ATOMS: atom_id res chain seq x y z
N MET A 1 -24.63 -21.19 5.73
CA MET A 1 -25.14 -20.74 4.42
C MET A 1 -24.09 -19.84 3.79
N ALA A 2 -23.83 -19.97 2.49
CA ALA A 2 -22.99 -19.01 1.78
C ALA A 2 -23.69 -17.64 1.77
N VAL A 3 -23.07 -16.63 2.40
CA VAL A 3 -23.65 -15.27 2.52
C VAL A 3 -23.74 -14.58 1.16
N HIS A 4 -22.86 -14.92 0.21
CA HIS A 4 -22.83 -14.34 -1.12
C HIS A 4 -23.22 -15.37 -2.20
N PRO A 5 -24.06 -15.02 -3.18
CA PRO A 5 -24.53 -15.97 -4.22
C PRO A 5 -23.43 -16.52 -5.14
N LEU A 6 -22.25 -15.87 -5.15
CA LEU A 6 -21.07 -16.29 -5.91
C LEU A 6 -19.97 -16.96 -5.05
N ALA A 7 -20.21 -17.23 -3.77
CA ALA A 7 -19.21 -17.88 -2.93
C ALA A 7 -18.76 -19.24 -3.52
N GLY A 8 -17.45 -19.44 -3.66
CA GLY A 8 -16.86 -20.65 -4.25
C GLY A 8 -16.95 -20.75 -5.79
N LYS A 9 -17.50 -19.75 -6.47
CA LYS A 9 -17.56 -19.70 -7.95
C LYS A 9 -16.40 -18.87 -8.52
N LYS A 10 -16.08 -19.08 -9.79
CA LYS A 10 -15.10 -18.25 -10.52
C LYS A 10 -15.56 -16.78 -10.53
N ALA A 11 -14.64 -15.86 -10.31
CA ALA A 11 -14.91 -14.43 -10.39
C ALA A 11 -15.41 -14.06 -11.80
N PRO A 12 -16.58 -13.42 -11.93
CA PRO A 12 -17.01 -12.86 -13.21
C PRO A 12 -16.22 -11.59 -13.56
N ASP A 13 -16.14 -11.26 -14.85
CA ASP A 13 -15.31 -10.15 -15.33
C ASP A 13 -15.73 -8.78 -14.76
N ASN A 14 -17.02 -8.61 -14.45
CA ASN A 14 -17.57 -7.35 -13.94
C ASN A 14 -17.14 -7.00 -12.51
N ILE A 15 -16.50 -7.92 -11.77
CA ILE A 15 -15.95 -7.64 -10.44
C ILE A 15 -14.42 -7.51 -10.45
N LEU A 16 -13.78 -7.68 -11.61
CA LEU A 16 -12.34 -7.52 -11.74
C LEU A 16 -11.98 -6.03 -11.69
N ILE A 17 -10.90 -5.71 -11.00
CA ILE A 17 -10.40 -4.33 -10.90
C ILE A 17 -9.75 -3.87 -12.22
N ASN A 18 -9.75 -2.57 -12.46
CA ASN A 18 -8.92 -1.96 -13.49
C ASN A 18 -7.53 -1.65 -12.93
N VAL A 19 -6.56 -2.55 -13.19
CA VAL A 19 -5.19 -2.45 -12.66
C VAL A 19 -4.48 -1.15 -13.08
N PRO A 20 -4.48 -0.74 -14.38
CA PRO A 20 -3.88 0.53 -14.77
C PRO A 20 -4.44 1.73 -14.00
N ARG A 21 -5.76 1.80 -13.82
CA ARG A 21 -6.40 2.89 -13.05
C ARG A 21 -6.00 2.88 -11.58
N LEU A 22 -5.86 1.70 -10.98
CA LEU A 22 -5.41 1.53 -9.60
C LEU A 22 -3.97 2.04 -9.42
N ILE A 23 -3.07 1.69 -10.36
CA ILE A 23 -1.69 2.17 -10.35
C ILE A 23 -1.63 3.68 -10.62
N SER A 24 -2.38 4.21 -11.60
CA SER A 24 -2.41 5.65 -11.84
C SER A 24 -2.90 6.43 -10.61
N ALA A 25 -3.90 5.90 -9.89
CA ALA A 25 -4.38 6.54 -8.66
C ALA A 25 -3.31 6.58 -7.56
N TYR A 26 -2.39 5.61 -7.51
CA TYR A 26 -1.31 5.58 -6.51
C TYR A 26 -0.42 6.84 -6.60
N TYR A 27 -0.10 7.26 -7.84
CA TYR A 27 0.75 8.42 -8.11
C TYR A 27 -0.03 9.74 -8.18
N LEU A 28 -1.27 9.73 -8.70
CA LEU A 28 -2.02 10.97 -8.97
C LEU A 28 -2.88 11.45 -7.79
N LYS A 29 -3.17 10.58 -6.82
CA LYS A 29 -3.96 10.95 -5.64
C LYS A 29 -3.06 11.09 -4.42
N HIS A 30 -3.29 12.15 -3.66
CA HIS A 30 -2.62 12.44 -2.40
C HIS A 30 -3.64 12.33 -1.24
N PRO A 31 -3.24 11.81 -0.07
CA PRO A 31 -4.09 11.79 1.12
C PRO A 31 -4.36 13.19 1.67
N ASP A 32 -5.60 13.43 2.07
CA ASP A 32 -5.96 14.55 2.94
C ASP A 32 -5.72 14.18 4.39
N VAL A 33 -4.68 14.75 5.01
CA VAL A 33 -4.30 14.51 6.40
C VAL A 33 -5.36 14.93 7.41
N LYS A 34 -6.37 15.72 7.03
CA LYS A 34 -7.50 16.04 7.91
C LYS A 34 -8.52 14.91 7.96
N ASN A 35 -8.50 14.00 7.00
CA ASN A 35 -9.33 12.81 6.99
C ASN A 35 -8.58 11.63 7.60
N SER A 36 -9.03 11.16 8.77
CA SER A 36 -8.40 10.05 9.48
C SER A 36 -8.36 8.74 8.68
N SER A 37 -9.29 8.53 7.75
CA SER A 37 -9.29 7.31 6.91
C SER A 37 -8.19 7.31 5.84
N GLN A 38 -7.54 8.45 5.60
CA GLN A 38 -6.46 8.63 4.63
C GLN A 38 -5.10 8.81 5.31
N GLN A 39 -5.06 8.76 6.65
CA GLN A 39 -3.81 8.82 7.39
C GLN A 39 -3.11 7.46 7.40
N VAL A 40 -1.80 7.49 7.61
CA VAL A 40 -1.03 6.27 7.90
C VAL A 40 -1.54 5.65 9.20
N SER A 41 -1.95 4.39 9.10
CA SER A 41 -2.24 3.52 10.24
C SER A 41 -1.32 2.31 10.16
N PHE A 42 -0.21 2.33 10.90
CA PHE A 42 0.82 1.30 10.86
C PHE A 42 0.73 0.40 12.09
N GLY A 43 -0.04 -0.69 11.97
CA GLY A 43 -0.34 -1.62 13.07
C GLY A 43 0.54 -2.86 13.08
N THR A 44 0.05 -3.92 13.73
CA THR A 44 0.74 -5.23 13.81
C THR A 44 1.03 -5.86 12.45
N SER A 45 0.22 -5.53 11.43
CA SER A 45 0.39 -5.98 10.03
C SER A 45 0.82 -4.85 9.09
N GLY A 46 1.48 -3.81 9.62
CA GLY A 46 1.86 -2.63 8.88
C GLY A 46 0.67 -1.74 8.52
N HIS A 47 0.83 -0.96 7.45
CA HIS A 47 -0.22 -0.11 6.88
C HIS A 47 -0.84 -0.77 5.65
N ARG A 48 -2.16 -0.66 5.52
CA ARG A 48 -2.96 -1.22 4.42
C ARG A 48 -4.00 -0.21 3.97
N GLY A 49 -4.32 -0.24 2.69
CA GLY A 49 -5.36 0.59 2.10
C GLY A 49 -5.45 0.36 0.60
N THR A 50 -6.02 1.32 -0.10
CA THR A 50 -6.13 1.33 -1.55
C THR A 50 -5.89 2.74 -2.09
N SER A 51 -5.21 2.83 -3.23
CA SER A 51 -4.95 4.10 -3.88
C SER A 51 -6.24 4.79 -4.36
N LEU A 52 -7.30 4.03 -4.61
CA LEU A 52 -8.59 4.58 -5.07
C LEU A 52 -9.25 5.47 -4.01
N ASP A 53 -9.02 5.19 -2.73
CA ASP A 53 -9.62 5.90 -1.60
C ASP A 53 -8.62 6.85 -0.92
N SER A 54 -7.48 7.09 -1.58
CA SER A 54 -6.37 7.88 -1.03
C SER A 54 -5.84 7.34 0.31
N SER A 55 -5.86 6.01 0.53
CA SER A 55 -5.39 5.37 1.77
C SER A 55 -4.18 4.45 1.55
N PHE A 56 -3.63 4.40 0.33
CA PHE A 56 -2.40 3.70 -0.01
C PHE A 56 -1.84 4.26 -1.31
N ASN A 57 -1.07 5.34 -1.19
CA ASN A 57 -0.56 6.16 -2.28
C ASN A 57 0.91 6.49 -2.05
N GLU A 58 1.58 7.07 -3.03
CA GLU A 58 3.02 7.36 -2.98
C GLU A 58 3.45 8.06 -1.69
N ASP A 59 2.74 9.13 -1.30
CA ASP A 59 3.00 9.88 -0.06
C ASP A 59 3.05 9.01 1.20
N HIS A 60 2.19 7.98 1.28
CA HIS A 60 2.17 7.06 2.42
C HIS A 60 3.45 6.23 2.46
N ILE A 61 3.88 5.71 1.30
CA ILE A 61 5.04 4.83 1.21
C ILE A 61 6.34 5.63 1.40
N LEU A 62 6.42 6.85 0.85
CA LEU A 62 7.51 7.78 1.13
C LEU A 62 7.64 8.03 2.65
N ALA A 63 6.54 8.42 3.30
CA ALA A 63 6.54 8.73 4.73
C ALA A 63 6.90 7.51 5.59
N ILE A 64 6.33 6.34 5.29
CA ILE A 64 6.60 5.09 6.03
C ILE A 64 8.06 4.66 5.84
N SER A 65 8.58 4.70 4.62
CA SER A 65 9.95 4.26 4.32
C SER A 65 10.96 5.15 5.03
N GLN A 66 10.75 6.47 4.97
CA GLN A 66 11.60 7.44 5.67
C GLN A 66 11.58 7.22 7.18
N ALA A 67 10.39 7.00 7.77
CA ALA A 67 10.27 6.71 9.20
C ALA A 67 11.00 5.41 9.60
N ILE A 68 10.98 4.37 8.75
CA ILE A 68 11.73 3.14 8.98
C ILE A 68 13.23 3.37 8.87
N CYS A 69 13.71 4.15 7.90
CA CYS A 69 15.12 4.50 7.76
C CYS A 69 15.65 5.22 9.01
N GLU A 70 14.93 6.24 9.48
CA GLU A 70 15.25 6.97 10.72
C GLU A 70 15.20 6.08 11.96
N TYR A 71 14.20 5.21 12.06
CA TYR A 71 14.10 4.25 13.14
C TYR A 71 15.29 3.29 13.16
N ARG A 72 15.69 2.72 12.02
CA ARG A 72 16.86 1.85 11.92
C ARG A 72 18.13 2.59 12.31
N GLN A 73 18.30 3.84 11.89
CA GLN A 73 19.45 4.66 12.25
C GLN A 73 19.53 4.92 13.76
N SER A 74 18.43 5.35 14.38
CA SER A 74 18.38 5.60 15.84
C SER A 74 18.64 4.33 16.67
N ASN A 75 18.28 3.16 16.15
CA ASN A 75 18.55 1.86 16.75
C ASN A 75 19.90 1.24 16.31
N ARG A 76 20.75 2.00 15.59
CA ARG A 76 22.09 1.57 15.14
C ARG A 76 22.08 0.28 14.31
N ILE A 77 21.06 0.10 13.47
CA ILE A 77 20.90 -1.05 12.59
C ILE A 77 21.51 -0.71 11.22
N HIS A 78 22.76 -1.10 11.00
CA HIS A 78 23.56 -0.71 9.82
C HIS A 78 23.69 -1.80 8.74
N GLY A 79 23.19 -3.01 9.00
CA GLY A 79 23.18 -4.09 8.02
C GLY A 79 22.27 -3.78 6.83
N PRO A 80 22.35 -4.60 5.76
CA PRO A 80 21.46 -4.47 4.61
C PRO A 80 19.99 -4.67 5.01
N LEU A 81 19.09 -4.08 4.23
CA LEU A 81 17.65 -4.30 4.33
C LEU A 81 17.21 -5.23 3.19
N PHE A 82 16.53 -6.33 3.54
CA PHE A 82 15.91 -7.19 2.56
C PHE A 82 14.50 -6.68 2.26
N LEU A 83 14.26 -6.26 1.02
CA LEU A 83 12.97 -5.75 0.58
C LEU A 83 12.28 -6.80 -0.30
N GLY A 84 11.12 -7.27 0.15
CA GLY A 84 10.27 -8.22 -0.57
C GLY A 84 8.86 -7.65 -0.78
N MET A 85 8.15 -8.16 -1.79
CA MET A 85 6.77 -7.80 -2.08
C MET A 85 5.99 -9.03 -2.54
N ASP A 86 4.66 -8.96 -2.47
CA ASP A 86 3.76 -9.97 -3.02
C ASP A 86 3.28 -9.61 -4.44
N THR A 87 2.25 -10.28 -4.94
CA THR A 87 1.73 -10.13 -6.30
C THR A 87 0.57 -9.14 -6.44
N HIS A 88 0.22 -8.36 -5.40
CA HIS A 88 -0.81 -7.32 -5.55
C HIS A 88 -0.32 -6.18 -6.45
N ALA A 89 -1.24 -5.60 -7.22
CA ALA A 89 -0.90 -4.54 -8.18
C ALA A 89 -0.23 -3.31 -7.54
N LEU A 90 -0.61 -2.94 -6.31
CA LEU A 90 -0.01 -1.80 -5.59
C LEU A 90 1.32 -2.14 -4.92
N SER A 91 1.71 -3.42 -4.87
CA SER A 91 2.98 -3.84 -4.29
C SER A 91 4.17 -3.42 -5.17
N GLU A 92 4.00 -3.44 -6.50
CA GLU A 92 5.03 -3.00 -7.44
C GLU A 92 5.41 -1.51 -7.27
N PRO A 93 4.48 -0.54 -7.37
CA PRO A 93 4.83 0.87 -7.18
C PRO A 93 5.32 1.15 -5.75
N ALA A 94 4.73 0.51 -4.73
CA ALA A 94 5.21 0.68 -3.35
C ALA A 94 6.63 0.17 -3.14
N ARG A 95 7.03 -0.95 -3.77
CA ARG A 95 8.41 -1.45 -3.71
C ARG A 95 9.38 -0.46 -4.38
N ILE A 96 8.99 0.15 -5.51
CA ILE A 96 9.81 1.14 -6.20
C ILE A 96 10.01 2.36 -5.31
N THR A 97 8.93 2.95 -4.80
CA THR A 97 8.99 4.11 -3.89
C THR A 97 9.82 3.82 -2.63
N ALA A 98 9.69 2.63 -2.04
CA ALA A 98 10.49 2.24 -0.87
C ALA A 98 11.99 2.09 -1.17
N LEU A 99 12.38 1.81 -2.42
CA LEU A 99 13.79 1.71 -2.84
C LEU A 99 14.42 3.08 -3.10
N GLU A 100 13.61 4.09 -3.42
CA GLU A 100 14.05 5.46 -3.72
C GLU A 100 14.34 6.31 -2.47
N VAL A 101 13.88 5.85 -1.30
CA VAL A 101 14.06 6.50 0.01
C VAL A 101 15.28 5.95 0.74
#